data_AF-A0A2S2Q015-F1
#
_entry.id   AF-A0A2S2Q015-F1
#
_cell.length_a   1.000
_cell.length_b   1.000
_cell.length_c   1.000
_cell.angle_alpha   90.00
_cell.angle_beta   90.00
_cell.angle_gamma   90.00
#
_symmetry.space_group_name_H-M   'P 1'
#
loop_
_entity.id
_entity.type
_entity.pdbx_description
1 polymer ?
#
loop_
_entity_poly.entity_id
_entity_poly.type
_entity_poly.pdbx_seq_one_letter_code
_entity_poly.pdbx_strand_id
1 'polypeptide(L)'
;HFLKIIFDEMRMNIHNTTLDTLINGLNLRFKQETLYIISMIGNLVHFDTKIENYNIEFNLLNKYFHISKESLISEITILKQLEDTPKGTCSGSVYKWLDWLNKCDRSNIFNNFFLCLKMFVIIPIISCGFKSSFSKLTIIKSKLRSTMT
;
A
#
# COMPACT_ATOMS: atom_id res chain seq x y z
N HIS A 1 46.55 13.95 8.61
CA HIS A 1 45.85 14.73 7.56
C HIS A 1 45.22 13.84 6.49
N PHE A 2 45.97 12.91 5.88
CA PHE A 2 45.51 12.00 4.83
C PHE A 2 44.33 11.09 5.24
N LEU A 3 44.37 10.49 6.43
CA LEU A 3 43.27 9.66 6.95
C LEU A 3 41.95 10.44 7.09
N LYS A 4 42.02 11.73 7.45
CA LYS A 4 40.83 12.58 7.59
C LYS A 4 40.16 12.83 6.23
N ILE A 5 40.98 13.04 5.19
CA ILE A 5 40.52 13.20 3.80
C ILE A 5 39.83 11.92 3.31
N ILE A 6 40.43 10.75 3.55
CA ILE A 6 39.84 9.45 3.18
C ILE A 6 38.51 9.22 3.93
N PHE A 7 38.45 9.53 5.23
CA PHE A 7 37.21 9.40 6.00
C PHE A 7 36.11 10.33 5.49
N ASP A 8 36.45 11.57 5.15
CA ASP A 8 35.50 12.53 4.59
C ASP A 8 35.02 12.10 3.20
N GLU A 9 35.92 11.56 2.36
CA GLU A 9 35.61 11.03 1.03
C GLU A 9 34.71 9.78 1.10
N MET A 10 35.01 8.82 1.98
CA MET A 10 34.17 7.65 2.20
C MET A 10 32.79 8.03 2.73
N ARG A 11 32.72 8.98 3.67
CA ARG A 11 31.45 9.47 4.21
C ARG A 11 30.61 10.17 3.14
N MET A 12 31.24 10.96 2.26
CA MET A 12 30.56 11.69 1.18
C MET A 12 30.11 10.80 0.04
N ASN A 13 31.03 10.03 -0.52
CA ASN A 13 30.80 9.33 -1.78
C ASN A 13 30.13 7.98 -1.57
N ILE A 14 30.32 7.37 -0.40
CA ILE A 14 29.76 6.05 -0.08
C ILE A 14 28.56 6.23 0.85
N HIS A 15 28.76 6.66 2.09
CA HIS A 15 27.70 6.64 3.10
C HIS A 15 26.47 7.49 2.72
N ASN A 16 26.68 8.75 2.33
CA ASN A 16 25.57 9.63 1.95
C ASN A 16 24.88 9.18 0.66
N THR A 17 25.63 8.68 -0.33
CA THR A 17 25.08 8.14 -1.58
C THR A 17 24.26 6.86 -1.34
N THR A 18 24.71 5.99 -0.43
CA THR A 18 23.97 4.81 -0.01
C THR A 18 22.68 5.19 0.71
N LEU A 19 22.73 6.16 1.63
CA LEU A 19 21.54 6.70 2.29
C LEU A 19 20.53 7.26 1.29
N ASP A 20 20.99 8.00 0.29
CA ASP A 20 20.14 8.56 -0.77
C ASP A 20 19.44 7.48 -1.59
N THR A 21 20.20 6.49 -2.03
CA THR A 21 19.68 5.35 -2.79
C THR A 21 18.64 4.59 -1.97
N LEU A 22 18.91 4.39 -0.67
CA LEU A 22 18.01 3.68 0.24
C LEU A 22 16.71 4.47 0.45
N ILE A 23 16.78 5.77 0.77
CA ILE A 23 15.60 6.61 1.00
C ILE A 23 14.74 6.69 -0.27
N ASN A 24 15.36 6.86 -1.44
CA ASN A 24 14.64 6.89 -2.71
C ASN A 24 14.01 5.53 -3.03
N GLY A 25 14.74 4.44 -2.83
CA GLY A 25 14.23 3.08 -3.03
C GLY A 25 13.01 2.79 -2.16
N LEU A 26 13.05 3.19 -0.88
CA LEU A 26 11.90 3.05 0.02
C LEU A 26 10.69 3.88 -0.44
N ASN A 27 10.90 5.11 -0.88
CA ASN A 27 9.81 5.97 -1.35
C ASN A 27 9.16 5.42 -2.63
N LEU A 28 9.97 4.94 -3.58
CA LEU A 28 9.49 4.31 -4.81
C LEU A 28 8.70 3.03 -4.51
N ARG A 29 9.25 2.15 -3.67
CA ARG A 29 8.59 0.90 -3.28
C ARG A 29 7.25 1.17 -2.60
N PHE A 30 7.19 2.12 -1.68
CA PHE A 30 5.95 2.49 -1.01
C PHE A 30 4.88 2.98 -2.00
N LYS A 31 5.26 3.84 -2.96
CA LYS A 31 4.34 4.32 -4.00
C LYS A 31 3.83 3.19 -4.89
N GLN A 32 4.70 2.29 -5.32
CA GLN A 32 4.34 1.14 -6.14
C GLN A 32 3.37 0.20 -5.40
N GLU A 33 3.72 -0.23 -4.18
CA GLU A 33 2.86 -1.10 -3.36
C GLU A 33 1.48 -0.45 -3.12
N THR A 34 1.43 0.87 -2.87
CA THR A 34 0.17 1.60 -2.70
C THR A 34 -0.69 1.58 -3.96
N LEU A 35 -0.09 1.81 -5.14
CA LEU A 35 -0.82 1.80 -6.42
C LEU A 35 -1.38 0.42 -6.76
N TYR A 36 -0.59 -0.63 -6.52
CA TYR A 36 -1.03 -2.02 -6.72
C TYR A 36 -2.27 -2.36 -5.86
N ILE A 37 -2.28 -1.95 -4.60
CA ILE A 37 -3.42 -2.17 -3.71
C ILE A 37 -4.65 -1.40 -4.19
N ILE A 38 -4.48 -0.13 -4.60
CA ILE A 38 -5.59 0.69 -5.12
C ILE A 38 -6.19 0.08 -6.39
N SER A 39 -5.36 -0.32 -7.36
CA SER A 39 -5.85 -0.92 -8.60
C SER A 39 -6.59 -2.22 -8.34
N MET A 40 -6.05 -3.06 -7.46
CA MET A 40 -6.67 -4.33 -7.10
C MET A 40 -8.04 -4.13 -6.45
N ILE A 41 -8.16 -3.22 -5.47
CA ILE A 41 -9.44 -2.95 -4.80
C ILE A 41 -10.46 -2.33 -5.77
N GLY A 42 -10.01 -1.46 -6.69
CA GLY A 42 -10.87 -0.96 -7.77
C GLY A 42 -11.47 -2.09 -8.60
N ASN A 43 -10.67 -3.10 -8.96
CA ASN A 43 -11.12 -4.26 -9.72
C ASN A 43 -12.00 -5.21 -8.90
N LEU A 44 -11.72 -5.35 -7.59
CA LEU A 44 -12.55 -6.10 -6.65
C LEU A 44 -13.98 -5.56 -6.59
N VAL A 45 -14.10 -4.25 -6.40
CA VAL A 45 -15.40 -3.55 -6.32
C VAL A 45 -16.14 -3.58 -7.66
N HIS A 46 -15.40 -3.66 -8.78
CA HIS A 46 -15.99 -3.81 -10.10
C HIS A 46 -16.41 -5.25 -10.43
N PHE A 47 -16.07 -6.24 -9.59
CA PHE A 47 -16.27 -7.64 -9.90
C PHE A 47 -15.66 -8.05 -11.25
N ASP A 48 -14.54 -7.45 -11.63
CA ASP A 48 -13.91 -7.75 -12.92
C ASP A 48 -13.56 -9.25 -12.99
N THR A 49 -13.67 -9.85 -14.17
CA THR A 49 -13.41 -11.28 -14.41
C THR A 49 -11.92 -11.58 -14.55
N LYS A 50 -11.07 -10.55 -14.62
CA LYS A 50 -9.61 -10.66 -14.73
C LYS A 50 -8.87 -10.80 -13.39
N ILE A 51 -9.59 -11.08 -12.29
CA ILE A 51 -9.00 -11.21 -10.95
C ILE A 51 -7.83 -12.21 -10.94
N GLU A 52 -7.88 -13.27 -11.75
CA GLU A 52 -6.86 -14.31 -11.83
C GLU A 52 -5.46 -13.81 -12.23
N ASN A 53 -5.37 -12.69 -12.97
CA ASN A 53 -4.11 -12.13 -13.47
C ASN A 53 -3.30 -11.37 -12.41
N TYR A 54 -3.88 -11.07 -11.24
CA TYR A 54 -3.27 -10.20 -10.22
C TYR A 54 -2.41 -10.96 -9.19
N ASN A 55 -1.50 -11.83 -9.67
CA ASN A 55 -0.68 -12.65 -8.77
C ASN A 55 0.23 -11.82 -7.85
N ILE A 56 0.71 -10.65 -8.31
CA ILE A 56 1.58 -9.78 -7.51
C ILE A 56 0.79 -9.14 -6.36
N GLU A 57 -0.41 -8.67 -6.64
CA GLU A 57 -1.29 -8.01 -5.67
C GLU A 57 -1.82 -9.00 -4.64
N PHE A 58 -2.16 -10.22 -5.05
CA PHE A 58 -2.50 -11.31 -4.13
C PHE A 58 -1.32 -11.70 -3.24
N ASN A 59 -0.11 -11.75 -3.78
CA ASN A 59 1.09 -12.00 -2.96
C ASN A 59 1.32 -10.90 -1.92
N LEU A 60 1.06 -9.64 -2.26
CA LEU A 60 1.13 -8.52 -1.31
C LEU A 60 0.06 -8.66 -0.21
N LEU A 61 -1.18 -9.01 -0.57
CA LEU A 61 -2.25 -9.23 0.39
C LEU A 61 -1.98 -10.40 1.33
N ASN A 62 -1.50 -11.51 0.81
CA ASN A 62 -1.13 -12.66 1.63
C ASN A 62 0.03 -12.30 2.57
N LYS A 63 1.05 -11.58 2.07
CA LYS A 63 2.21 -11.20 2.87
C LYS A 63 1.87 -10.26 4.03
N TYR A 64 1.00 -9.28 3.80
CA TYR A 64 0.72 -8.24 4.79
C TYR A 64 -0.55 -8.46 5.60
N PHE A 65 -1.51 -9.22 5.08
CA PHE A 65 -2.84 -9.40 5.69
C PHE A 65 -3.25 -10.86 5.86
N HIS A 66 -2.41 -11.81 5.41
CA HIS A 66 -2.71 -13.24 5.46
C HIS A 66 -4.02 -13.63 4.75
N ILE A 67 -4.40 -12.83 3.74
CA ILE A 67 -5.59 -13.09 2.92
C ILE A 67 -5.19 -14.09 1.83
N SER A 68 -5.80 -15.28 1.85
CA SER A 68 -5.60 -16.26 0.80
C SER A 68 -6.33 -15.87 -0.48
N LYS A 69 -5.67 -16.10 -1.62
CA LYS A 69 -6.22 -15.80 -2.94
C LYS A 69 -7.52 -16.56 -3.16
N GLU A 70 -7.53 -17.84 -2.81
CA GLU A 70 -8.66 -18.75 -3.01
C GLU A 70 -9.88 -18.31 -2.19
N SER A 71 -9.70 -18.00 -0.90
CA SER A 71 -10.81 -17.57 -0.04
C SER A 71 -11.41 -16.26 -0.52
N LEU A 72 -10.58 -15.30 -0.93
CA LEU A 72 -11.06 -14.03 -1.45
C LEU A 72 -11.82 -14.22 -2.77
N ILE A 73 -11.32 -15.05 -3.69
CA ILE A 73 -12.02 -15.36 -4.95
C ILE A 73 -13.36 -16.04 -4.70
N SER A 74 -13.44 -16.98 -3.75
CA SER A 74 -14.70 -17.62 -3.38
C SER A 74 -15.72 -16.63 -2.82
N GLU A 75 -15.31 -15.76 -1.90
CA GLU A 75 -16.16 -14.68 -1.36
C GLU A 75 -16.69 -13.79 -2.47
N ILE A 76 -15.81 -13.35 -3.39
CA ILE A 76 -16.19 -12.51 -4.53
C ILE A 76 -17.17 -13.24 -5.44
N THR A 77 -16.97 -14.53 -5.70
CA THR A 77 -17.85 -15.31 -6.58
C THR A 77 -19.26 -15.39 -6.01
N ILE A 78 -19.39 -15.58 -4.70
CA ILE A 78 -20.68 -15.54 -3.99
C ILE A 78 -21.29 -14.13 -4.07
N LEU A 79 -20.49 -13.09 -3.82
CA LEU A 79 -20.95 -11.70 -3.91
C LEU A 79 -21.44 -11.33 -5.31
N LYS A 80 -20.80 -11.83 -6.38
CA LYS A 80 -21.25 -11.61 -7.77
C LYS A 80 -22.65 -12.17 -8.03
N GLN A 81 -23.01 -13.27 -7.37
CA GLN A 81 -24.29 -13.94 -7.54
C GLN A 81 -25.43 -13.31 -6.72
N LEU A 82 -25.10 -12.47 -5.73
CA LEU A 82 -26.09 -11.78 -4.92
C LEU A 82 -26.64 -10.54 -5.65
N GLU A 83 -27.95 -10.51 -5.86
CA GLU A 83 -28.65 -9.42 -6.57
C GLU A 83 -28.65 -8.09 -5.79
N ASP A 84 -28.64 -8.14 -4.45
CA ASP A 84 -28.71 -6.97 -3.55
C ASP A 84 -27.33 -6.33 -3.26
N THR A 85 -26.31 -6.60 -4.07
CA THR A 85 -24.97 -6.06 -3.83
C THR A 85 -24.81 -4.63 -4.36
N PRO A 86 -24.11 -3.75 -3.62
CA PRO A 86 -23.75 -2.43 -4.11
C PRO A 86 -22.89 -2.53 -5.38
N LYS A 87 -23.21 -1.79 -6.42
CA LYS A 87 -22.41 -1.72 -7.66
C LYS A 87 -21.99 -0.28 -7.93
N GLY A 88 -20.72 -0.07 -8.33
CA GLY A 88 -20.23 1.26 -8.73
C GLY A 88 -18.70 1.38 -8.77
N THR A 89 -18.18 2.36 -9.50
CA THR A 89 -16.75 2.50 -9.85
C THR A 89 -16.04 3.68 -9.16
N CYS A 90 -16.69 4.40 -8.25
CA CYS A 90 -16.14 5.59 -7.60
C CYS A 90 -15.80 5.35 -6.12
N SER A 91 -14.99 6.21 -5.50
CA SER A 91 -14.67 6.12 -4.05
C SER A 91 -15.93 6.04 -3.17
N GLY A 92 -17.05 6.64 -3.60
CA GLY A 92 -18.35 6.53 -2.96
C GLY A 92 -18.95 5.11 -2.96
N SER A 93 -18.58 4.25 -3.91
CA SER A 93 -19.01 2.84 -3.91
C SER A 93 -18.34 2.02 -2.82
N VAL A 94 -17.09 2.33 -2.45
CA VAL A 94 -16.39 1.67 -1.33
C VAL A 94 -17.11 1.95 -0.01
N TYR A 95 -17.56 3.17 0.23
CA TYR A 95 -18.34 3.51 1.43
C TYR A 95 -19.71 2.81 1.44
N LYS A 96 -20.40 2.75 0.29
CA LYS A 96 -21.64 1.98 0.16
C LYS A 96 -21.43 0.49 0.43
N TRP A 97 -20.29 -0.05 0.00
CA TRP A 97 -19.90 -1.43 0.30
C TRP A 97 -19.66 -1.66 1.79
N LEU A 98 -18.94 -0.75 2.46
CA LEU A 98 -18.72 -0.83 3.90
C LEU A 98 -20.03 -0.75 4.68
N ASP A 99 -20.94 0.16 4.33
CA ASP A 99 -22.26 0.27 4.95
C ASP A 99 -23.11 -0.98 4.71
N TRP A 100 -23.04 -1.58 3.52
CA TRP A 100 -23.77 -2.80 3.20
C TRP A 100 -23.21 -4.03 3.95
N LEU A 101 -21.89 -4.11 4.12
CA LEU A 101 -21.22 -5.17 4.89
C LEU A 101 -21.46 -5.04 6.39
N ASN A 102 -21.58 -3.82 6.90
CA ASN A 102 -21.90 -3.56 8.31
C ASN A 102 -23.37 -3.89 8.65
N LYS A 103 -24.25 -4.02 7.64
CA LYS A 103 -25.61 -4.51 7.85
C LYS A 103 -25.61 -6.04 7.92
N CYS A 104 -26.33 -6.57 8.91
CA CYS A 104 -26.59 -8.00 9.09
C CYS A 104 -25.32 -8.87 9.29
N ASP A 105 -24.28 -8.37 9.96
CA ASP A 105 -23.02 -9.08 10.24
C ASP A 105 -22.32 -9.68 9.02
N ARG A 106 -22.62 -9.16 7.83
CA ARG A 106 -22.04 -9.62 6.55
C ARG A 106 -20.53 -9.37 6.50
N SER A 107 -20.00 -8.45 7.30
CA SER A 107 -18.57 -8.20 7.49
C SER A 107 -17.82 -9.40 8.07
N ASN A 108 -18.47 -10.23 8.90
CA ASN A 108 -17.86 -11.46 9.41
C ASN A 108 -17.90 -12.61 8.39
N ILE A 109 -18.93 -12.62 7.54
CA ILE A 109 -19.10 -13.64 6.49
C ILE A 109 -18.13 -13.39 5.33
N PHE A 110 -18.01 -12.14 4.89
CA PHE A 110 -17.12 -11.70 3.81
C PHE A 110 -15.92 -10.93 4.37
N ASN A 111 -15.22 -11.55 5.33
CA ASN A 111 -14.17 -10.90 6.10
C ASN A 111 -12.97 -10.52 5.22
N ASN A 112 -12.56 -11.36 4.27
CA ASN A 112 -11.42 -11.05 3.41
C ASN A 112 -11.74 -9.86 2.49
N PHE A 113 -12.94 -9.84 1.93
CA PHE A 113 -13.41 -8.72 1.11
C PHE A 113 -13.52 -7.43 1.95
N PHE A 114 -14.06 -7.51 3.16
CA PHE A 114 -14.15 -6.38 4.08
C PHE A 114 -12.76 -5.82 4.46
N LEU A 115 -11.80 -6.69 4.76
CA LEU A 115 -10.41 -6.29 5.07
C LEU A 115 -9.77 -5.55 3.89
N CYS A 116 -9.96 -6.02 2.66
CA CYS A 116 -9.50 -5.32 1.46
C CYS A 116 -10.07 -3.90 1.38
N LEU A 117 -11.38 -3.72 1.58
CA LEU A 117 -12.00 -2.38 1.55
C LEU A 117 -11.50 -1.48 2.69
N LYS A 118 -11.34 -2.03 3.89
CA LYS A 118 -10.79 -1.30 5.03
C LYS A 118 -9.38 -0.80 4.73
N MET A 119 -8.56 -1.59 4.04
CA MET A 119 -7.23 -1.16 3.61
C MET A 119 -7.27 0.04 2.68
N PHE A 120 -8.20 0.08 1.72
CA PHE A 120 -8.36 1.24 0.85
C PHE A 120 -8.62 2.54 1.64
N VAL A 121 -9.47 2.48 2.65
CA VAL A 121 -9.83 3.66 3.47
C VAL A 121 -8.66 4.13 4.32
N ILE A 122 -7.76 3.23 4.71
CA ILE A 122 -6.60 3.54 5.54
C ILE A 122 -5.40 4.05 4.70
N ILE A 123 -5.31 3.71 3.41
CA ILE A 123 -4.22 4.15 2.51
C ILE A 123 -3.96 5.68 2.56
N PRO A 124 -4.97 6.57 2.49
CA PRO A 124 -4.74 8.01 2.60
C PRO A 124 -4.05 8.43 3.91
N ILE A 125 -4.45 7.81 5.03
CA ILE A 125 -3.92 8.09 6.36
C ILE A 125 -2.46 7.64 6.44
N ILE A 126 -2.18 6.41 5.98
CA ILE A 126 -0.82 5.85 5.92
C ILE A 126 0.06 6.71 5.01
N SER A 127 -0.42 7.09 3.82
CA SER A 127 0.31 7.93 2.86
C SER A 127 0.71 9.27 3.46
N CYS A 128 -0.16 9.91 4.25
CA CYS A 128 0.16 11.13 4.98
C CYS A 128 1.26 10.91 6.03
N GLY A 129 1.13 9.85 6.85
CA GLY A 129 2.14 9.49 7.85
C GLY A 129 3.51 9.22 7.23
N PHE A 130 3.57 8.47 6.13
CA PHE A 130 4.81 8.22 5.40
C PHE A 130 5.40 9.49 4.78
N LYS A 131 4.58 10.38 4.20
CA LYS A 131 5.06 11.69 3.71
C LYS A 131 5.73 12.50 4.82
N SER A 132 5.15 12.50 6.03
CA SER A 132 5.76 13.16 7.19
C SER A 132 7.10 12.52 7.56
N SER A 133 7.18 11.19 7.62
CA SER A 133 8.43 10.48 7.92
C SER A 133 9.52 10.68 6.86
N PHE A 134 9.18 10.62 5.56
CA PHE A 134 10.12 10.91 4.48
C PHE A 134 10.58 12.37 4.47
N SER A 135 9.71 13.31 4.85
CA SER A 135 10.09 14.71 5.03
C SER A 135 11.15 14.85 6.13
N LYS A 136 10.96 14.18 7.28
CA LYS A 136 11.97 14.15 8.36
C LYS A 136 13.29 13.52 7.91
N LEU A 137 13.24 12.41 7.16
CA LEU A 137 14.45 11.80 6.58
C LEU A 137 15.16 12.74 5.60
N THR A 138 14.40 13.49 4.82
CA THR A 138 14.95 14.51 3.90
C THR A 138 15.62 15.64 4.68
N ILE A 139 15.05 16.07 5.80
CA ILE A 139 15.65 17.07 6.69
C ILE A 139 16.94 16.52 7.31
N ILE A 140 16.93 15.28 7.82
CA ILE A 140 18.14 14.65 8.40
C ILE A 140 19.24 14.54 7.34
N LYS A 141 18.90 14.11 6.12
CA LYS A 141 19.80 14.09 4.96
C LYS A 141 20.37 15.47 4.67
N SER A 142 19.51 16.49 4.59
CA SER A 142 19.93 17.87 4.34
C SER A 142 20.84 18.37 5.46
N LYS A 143 20.53 18.03 6.71
CA LYS A 143 21.34 18.40 7.88
C LYS A 143 22.72 17.74 7.85
N LEU A 144 22.78 16.43 7.59
CA LEU A 144 24.02 15.68 7.42
C LEU A 144 24.91 16.26 6.31
N ARG A 145 24.31 16.79 5.24
CA ARG A 145 25.01 17.52 4.16
C ARG A 145 25.39 18.96 4.52
N SER A 146 24.63 19.63 5.37
CA SER A 146 24.89 21.03 5.77
C SER A 146 25.92 21.15 6.91
N THR A 147 26.03 20.14 7.79
CA THR A 147 27.12 20.05 8.78
C THR A 147 28.47 19.68 8.14
N MET A 148 28.60 19.88 6.82
CA MET A 148 29.78 19.58 6.01
C MET A 148 30.54 20.83 5.57
N THR A 149 30.03 22.02 5.89
CA THR A 149 30.83 23.24 6.04
C THR A 149 31.33 23.33 7.46
#